data_AF-A0A7C1HIZ1-F1
#
_entry.id   AF-A0A7C1HIZ1-F1
#
_cell.length_a   1.000
_cell.length_b   1.000
_cell.length_c   1.000
_cell.angle_alpha   90.00
_cell.angle_beta   90.00
_cell.angle_gamma   90.00
#
_symmetry.space_group_name_H-M   'P 1'
#
loop_
_entity.id
_entity.type
_entity.pdbx_description
1 polymer ?
#
loop_
_entity_poly.entity_id
_entity_poly.type
_entity_poly.pdbx_seq_one_letter_code
_entity_poly.pdbx_strand_id
1 'polypeptide(L)'
;MSDPGEGRLQQMDWFWNLKTRNKLLTGFLSVALVIAVVGFVGLFNMYRINEGVKAMYHDRLVPIQDVGAIEKNIVAIRADFWQAMSVSDLDVVQEAFNYFDLHFEAVNKALF
;
A
#
# COMPACT_ATOMS: atom_id res chain seq x y z
N MET A 1 -60.62 -5.28 37.97
CA MET A 1 -59.78 -6.27 37.26
C MET A 1 -59.14 -5.50 36.11
N SER A 2 -57.83 -5.30 36.18
CA SER A 2 -57.08 -4.27 35.43
C SER A 2 -57.08 -4.53 33.92
N ASP A 3 -57.30 -3.47 33.15
CA ASP A 3 -57.35 -3.45 31.69
C ASP A 3 -55.95 -3.72 31.07
N PRO A 4 -55.78 -4.67 30.12
CA PRO A 4 -54.46 -5.09 29.62
C PRO A 4 -53.85 -4.15 28.55
N GLY A 5 -54.41 -2.96 28.34
CA GLY A 5 -54.09 -2.08 27.21
C GLY A 5 -53.03 -0.99 27.44
N GLU A 6 -52.74 -0.61 28.68
CA GLU A 6 -51.99 0.64 28.98
C GLU A 6 -50.46 0.60 28.70
N GLY A 7 -49.89 -0.55 28.33
CA GLY A 7 -48.44 -0.71 28.17
C GLY A 7 -47.85 -0.48 26.78
N ARG A 8 -48.65 -0.21 25.75
CA ARG A 8 -48.19 -0.27 24.34
C ARG A 8 -47.87 1.06 23.66
N LEU A 9 -48.10 2.21 24.30
CA LEU A 9 -47.97 3.52 23.63
C LEU A 9 -46.91 4.48 24.19
N GLN A 10 -46.16 4.13 25.25
CA GLN A 10 -45.15 5.04 25.82
C GLN A 10 -43.85 5.21 25.00
N GLN A 11 -43.82 4.90 23.70
CA GLN A 11 -42.55 4.86 22.95
C GLN A 11 -42.25 6.04 22.01
N MET A 12 -43.12 7.06 21.87
CA MET A 12 -42.83 8.18 20.93
C MET A 12 -43.21 9.58 21.40
N ASP A 13 -43.62 9.77 22.65
CA ASP A 13 -44.14 11.07 23.11
C ASP A 13 -43.11 12.19 23.01
N TRP A 14 -41.81 11.87 23.15
CA TRP A 14 -40.72 12.81 22.97
C TRP A 14 -40.63 13.38 21.54
N PHE A 15 -40.96 12.59 20.53
CA PHE A 15 -40.91 13.00 19.13
C PHE A 15 -42.17 13.78 18.75
N TRP A 16 -43.33 13.36 19.26
CA TRP A 16 -44.61 13.99 18.96
C TRP A 16 -44.77 15.37 19.59
N ASN A 17 -44.18 15.59 20.77
CA ASN A 17 -44.28 16.84 21.53
C ASN A 17 -43.32 17.96 21.04
N LEU A 18 -42.53 17.69 19.99
CA LEU A 18 -41.68 18.70 19.34
C LEU A 18 -42.48 19.56 18.34
N LYS A 19 -42.27 20.88 18.39
CA LYS A 19 -42.80 21.83 17.40
C LYS A 19 -42.46 21.37 15.98
N THR A 20 -43.36 21.56 15.01
CA THR A 20 -43.20 21.10 13.60
C THR A 20 -41.86 21.51 12.98
N ARG A 21 -41.33 22.69 13.35
CA ARG A 21 -39.98 23.17 12.98
C ARG A 21 -38.86 22.23 13.43
N ASN A 22 -38.91 21.75 14.67
CA ASN A 22 -37.87 20.90 15.24
C ASN A 22 -37.90 19.49 14.64
N LYS A 23 -39.08 18.95 14.30
CA LYS A 23 -39.22 17.64 13.62
C LYS A 23 -38.50 17.62 12.27
N LEU A 24 -38.63 18.69 11.49
CA LEU A 24 -37.96 18.85 10.20
C LEU A 24 -36.43 18.99 10.37
N LEU A 25 -36.01 19.79 11.35
CA LEU A 25 -34.59 20.03 11.63
C LEU A 25 -33.87 18.75 12.09
N THR A 26 -34.50 17.93 12.94
CA THR A 26 -33.94 16.65 13.37
C THR A 26 -33.76 15.66 12.22
N GLY A 27 -34.66 15.65 11.23
CA GLY A 27 -34.53 14.83 10.02
C GLY A 27 -33.38 15.29 9.12
N PHE A 28 -33.15 16.60 9.03
CA PHE A 28 -32.00 17.13 8.30
C PHE A 28 -30.67 16.81 9.00
N LEU A 29 -30.63 16.97 10.33
CA LEU A 29 -29.46 16.67 11.15
C LEU A 29 -29.08 15.18 11.12
N SER A 30 -30.05 14.26 11.07
CA SER A 30 -29.76 12.83 11.00
C SER A 30 -29.04 12.47 9.70
N VAL A 31 -29.49 13.01 8.56
CA VAL A 31 -28.82 12.81 7.26
C VAL A 31 -27.43 13.44 7.26
N ALA A 32 -27.31 14.67 7.77
CA ALA A 32 -26.01 15.35 7.88
C ALA A 32 -25.01 14.54 8.72
N LEU A 33 -25.47 13.92 9.82
CA LEU A 33 -24.65 13.08 10.67
C LEU A 33 -24.17 11.81 9.93
N VAL A 34 -25.04 11.16 9.17
CA VAL A 34 -24.65 10.00 8.34
C VAL A 34 -23.58 10.41 7.32
N ILE A 35 -23.77 11.54 6.63
CA ILE A 35 -22.80 12.04 5.65
C ILE A 35 -21.46 12.37 6.34
N ALA A 36 -21.48 12.98 7.52
CA ALA A 36 -20.27 13.29 8.28
C ALA A 36 -19.49 12.03 8.65
N VAL A 37 -20.19 10.98 9.11
CA VAL A 37 -19.56 9.68 9.43
C VAL A 37 -18.95 9.04 8.19
N VAL A 38 -19.68 9.00 7.07
CA VAL A 38 -19.17 8.42 5.82
C VAL A 38 -17.97 9.21 5.30
N GLY A 39 -18.02 10.54 5.34
CA GLY A 39 -16.90 11.41 4.97
C GLY A 39 -15.67 11.16 5.83
N PHE A 40 -15.85 11.05 7.15
CA PHE A 40 -14.76 10.74 8.08
C PHE A 40 -14.13 9.37 7.80
N VAL A 41 -14.94 8.33 7.59
CA VAL A 41 -14.46 6.99 7.22
C VAL A 41 -13.69 7.02 5.89
N GLY A 42 -14.20 7.77 4.90
CA GLY A 42 -13.53 7.95 3.62
C GLY A 42 -12.14 8.56 3.77
N LEU A 43 -12.04 9.67 4.52
CA LEU A 43 -10.75 10.33 4.78
C LEU A 43 -9.78 9.43 5.55
N PHE A 44 -10.26 8.71 6.56
CA PHE A 44 -9.44 7.79 7.35
C PHE A 44 -8.87 6.65 6.50
N ASN A 45 -9.69 6.05 5.64
CA ASN A 45 -9.24 5.01 4.73
C ASN A 45 -8.26 5.53 3.68
N MET A 46 -8.46 6.75 3.18
CA MET A 46 -7.57 7.35 2.19
C MET A 46 -6.18 7.64 2.78
N TYR A 47 -6.10 8.02 4.05
CA TYR A 47 -4.83 8.14 4.78
C TYR A 47 -4.08 6.81 4.84
N ARG A 48 -4.77 5.72 5.18
CA ARG A 48 -4.18 4.37 5.24
C ARG A 48 -3.72 3.87 3.86
N ILE A 49 -4.48 4.16 2.81
CA ILE A 49 -4.08 3.82 1.43
C ILE A 49 -2.79 4.55 1.06
N ASN A 50 -2.69 5.85 1.38
CA ASN A 50 -1.49 6.63 1.08
C ASN A 50 -0.24 6.10 1.79
N GLU A 51 -0.36 5.67 3.05
CA GLU A 51 0.74 5.00 3.76
C GLU A 51 1.09 3.65 3.12
N GLY A 52 0.09 2.84 2.76
CA GLY A 52 0.28 1.57 2.08
C GLY A 52 0.97 1.71 0.72
N VAL A 53 0.65 2.76 -0.04
CA VAL A 53 1.30 3.07 -1.32
C VAL A 53 2.75 3.50 -1.12
N LYS A 54 3.05 4.33 -0.12
CA LYS A 54 4.44 4.71 0.21
C LYS A 54 5.27 3.51 0.63
N ALA A 55 4.73 2.65 1.49
CA ALA A 55 5.38 1.41 1.90
C ALA A 55 5.59 0.48 0.70
N MET A 56 4.61 0.33 -0.19
CA MET A 56 4.79 -0.47 -1.40
C MET A 56 5.90 0.08 -2.30
N TYR A 57 5.98 1.40 -2.46
CA TYR A 57 7.02 2.03 -3.28
C TYR A 57 8.42 1.84 -2.67
N HIS A 58 8.61 2.25 -1.42
CA HIS A 58 9.91 2.20 -0.77
C HIS A 58 10.34 0.78 -0.39
N ASP A 59 9.44 -0.04 0.14
CA ASP A 59 9.80 -1.35 0.69
C ASP A 59 9.75 -2.48 -0.35
N ARG A 60 9.14 -2.26 -1.52
CA ARG A 60 8.98 -3.33 -2.53
C ARG A 60 9.46 -2.95 -3.92
N LEU A 61 9.08 -1.78 -4.45
CA LEU A 61 9.48 -1.40 -5.81
C LEU A 61 10.97 -1.06 -5.92
N VAL A 62 11.54 -0.34 -4.94
CA VAL A 62 12.98 -0.02 -4.94
C VAL A 62 13.83 -1.30 -4.87
N PRO A 63 13.60 -2.24 -3.94
CA PRO A 63 14.38 -3.49 -3.90
C PRO A 63 14.21 -4.36 -5.15
N ILE A 64 13.04 -4.35 -5.81
CA ILE A 64 12.84 -5.08 -7.08
C ILE A 64 13.74 -4.52 -8.18
N GLN A 65 13.93 -3.19 -8.22
CA GLN A 65 14.86 -2.57 -9.17
C GLN A 65 16.30 -2.99 -8.88
N ASP A 66 16.69 -3.07 -7.61
CA ASP A 66 18.02 -3.52 -7.20
C ASP A 66 18.25 -5.00 -7.55
N VAL A 67 17.26 -5.87 -7.31
CA VAL A 67 17.31 -7.28 -7.72
C VAL A 67 17.43 -7.43 -9.24
N GLY A 68 16.72 -6.61 -10.02
CA GLY A 68 16.85 -6.60 -11.48
C GLY A 68 18.24 -6.17 -11.96
N ALA A 69 18.87 -5.21 -11.27
CA ALA A 69 20.25 -4.83 -11.54
C ALA A 69 21.24 -5.96 -11.20
N ILE A 70 21.03 -6.65 -10.09
CA ILE A 70 21.82 -7.81 -9.69
C ILE A 70 21.70 -8.95 -10.72
N GLU A 71 20.48 -9.27 -11.17
CA GLU A 71 20.25 -10.29 -12.20
C GLU A 71 21.02 -9.96 -13.48
N LYS A 72 20.95 -8.71 -13.94
CA LYS A 72 21.69 -8.24 -15.12
C LYS A 72 23.20 -8.46 -14.98
N ASN A 73 23.76 -8.11 -13.82
CA ASN A 73 25.19 -8.26 -13.57
C ASN A 73 25.61 -9.74 -13.49
N ILE A 74 24.80 -10.61 -12.88
CA ILE A 74 25.06 -12.06 -12.86
C ILE A 74 25.05 -12.63 -14.28
N VAL A 75 24.13 -12.19 -15.14
CA VAL A 75 24.09 -12.63 -16.54
C VAL A 75 25.32 -12.16 -17.30
N ALA A 76 25.80 -10.94 -17.06
CA ALA A 76 27.03 -10.41 -17.64
C ALA A 76 28.27 -11.22 -17.20
N ILE A 77 28.43 -11.43 -15.88
CA ILE A 77 29.48 -12.28 -15.30
C ILE A 77 29.51 -13.66 -15.95
N ARG A 78 28.33 -14.28 -16.13
CA ARG A 78 28.22 -15.58 -16.79
C ARG A 78 28.70 -15.51 -18.24
N ALA A 79 28.37 -14.46 -18.99
CA ALA A 79 28.81 -14.28 -20.37
C ALA A 79 30.34 -14.10 -20.45
N ASP A 80 30.92 -13.29 -19.56
CA ASP A 80 32.37 -13.05 -19.47
C ASP A 80 33.10 -14.37 -19.16
N PHE A 81 32.57 -15.17 -18.23
CA PHE A 81 33.10 -16.50 -17.90
C PHE A 81 33.08 -17.45 -19.11
N TRP A 82 31.98 -17.50 -19.86
CA TRP A 82 31.90 -18.30 -21.09
C TRP A 82 32.90 -17.85 -22.15
N GLN A 83 33.11 -16.54 -22.28
CA GLN A 83 34.08 -15.98 -23.22
C GLN A 83 35.51 -16.34 -22.82
N ALA A 84 35.85 -16.23 -21.53
CA ALA A 84 37.14 -16.62 -20.98
C ALA A 84 37.45 -18.11 -21.19
N MET A 85 36.45 -18.99 -21.06
CA MET A 85 36.62 -20.43 -21.29
C MET A 85 36.65 -20.82 -22.78
N SER A 86 36.10 -20.00 -23.67
CA SER A 86 36.00 -20.32 -25.11
C SER A 86 37.19 -19.81 -25.92
N VAL A 87 37.99 -18.88 -25.38
CA VAL A 87 39.13 -18.27 -26.06
C VAL A 87 40.43 -18.72 -25.39
N SER A 88 41.29 -19.43 -26.13
CA SER A 88 42.58 -19.96 -25.64
C SER A 88 43.71 -18.91 -25.56
N ASP A 89 43.36 -17.62 -25.48
CA ASP A 89 44.31 -16.49 -25.53
C ASP A 89 44.41 -15.80 -24.15
N LEU A 90 45.63 -15.73 -23.60
CA LEU A 90 45.87 -15.33 -22.20
C LEU A 90 45.50 -13.87 -21.92
N ASP A 91 45.58 -13.00 -22.92
CA ASP A 91 45.22 -11.59 -22.79
C ASP A 91 43.70 -11.39 -22.66
N VAL A 92 42.90 -12.22 -23.35
CA VAL A 92 41.43 -12.20 -23.29
C VAL A 92 40.93 -12.75 -21.95
N VAL A 93 41.63 -13.75 -21.41
CA VAL A 93 41.33 -14.31 -20.08
C VAL A 93 41.57 -13.26 -18.99
N GLN A 94 42.66 -12.50 -19.07
CA GLN A 94 42.97 -11.45 -18.10
C GLN A 94 41.97 -10.29 -18.16
N GLU A 95 41.53 -9.91 -19.36
CA GLU A 95 40.50 -8.89 -19.55
C GLU A 95 39.14 -9.34 -18.99
N ALA A 96 38.76 -10.61 -19.21
CA ALA A 96 37.55 -11.19 -18.65
C ALA A 96 37.55 -11.23 -17.11
N PHE A 97 38.71 -11.48 -16.48
CA PHE A 97 38.85 -11.39 -15.02
C PHE A 97 38.66 -9.95 -14.50
N ASN A 98 39.13 -8.93 -15.22
CA ASN A 98 38.91 -7.54 -14.83
C ASN A 98 37.42 -7.14 -14.94
N TYR A 99 36.71 -7.58 -15.99
CA TYR A 99 35.27 -7.35 -16.10
C TYR A 99 34.48 -8.10 -15.02
N PHE A 100 34.91 -9.31 -14.69
CA PHE A 100 34.34 -10.10 -13.60
C PHE A 100 34.42 -9.35 -12.27
N ASP A 101 35.60 -8.83 -11.90
CA ASP A 101 35.79 -8.11 -10.63
C ASP A 101 34.95 -6.82 -10.58
N LEU A 102 34.86 -6.08 -11.69
CA LEU A 102 34.07 -4.86 -11.78
C LEU A 102 32.56 -5.13 -11.63
N HIS A 103 32.05 -6.18 -12.27
CA HIS A 103 30.65 -6.60 -12.12
C HIS A 103 30.37 -7.17 -10.73
N PHE A 104 31.33 -7.87 -10.13
CA PHE A 104 31.21 -8.41 -8.77
C PHE A 104 31.16 -7.30 -7.71
N GLU A 105 32.00 -6.27 -7.84
CA GLU A 105 31.98 -5.11 -6.96
C GLU A 105 30.67 -4.32 -7.07
N ALA A 106 30.13 -4.18 -8.29
CA ALA A 106 28.84 -3.54 -8.53
C ALA A 106 27.68 -4.30 -7.86
N VAL A 107 27.71 -5.64 -7.86
CA VAL A 107 26.73 -6.47 -7.13
C VAL A 107 26.89 -6.32 -5.62
N ASN A 108 28.13 -6.33 -5.11
CA ASN A 108 28.38 -6.18 -3.67
C ASN A 108 27.84 -4.84 -3.13
N LYS A 109 28.06 -3.75 -3.87
CA LYS A 109 27.55 -2.41 -3.53
C LYS A 109 26.03 -2.26 -3.67
N ALA A 110 25.39 -3.10 -4.48
CA ALA A 110 23.94 -3.13 -4.59
C ALA A 110 23.29 -3.96 -3.46
N LEU A 111 24.06 -4.84 -2.81
CA LEU A 111 23.60 -5.73 -1.74
C LEU A 111 23.86 -5.19 -0.32
N PHE A 112 24.87 -4.32 -0.13
CA PHE A 112 25.29 -3.75 1.16
C PHE A 112 25.66 -2.27 1.04
#